data_AF-A0A381VA91-F1
#
_entry.id   AF-A0A381VA91-F1
#
_cell.length_a   1.000
_cell.length_b   1.000
_cell.length_c   1.000
_cell.angle_alpha   90.00
_cell.angle_beta   90.00
_cell.angle_gamma   90.00
#
_symmetry.space_group_name_H-M   'P 1'
#
loop_
_entity.id
_entity.type
_entity.pdbx_description
1 polymer ?
#
loop_
_entity_poly.entity_id
_entity_poly.type
_entity_poly.pdbx_seq_one_letter_code
_entity_poly.pdbx_strand_id
1 'polypeptide(L)' 'MFSIYVKLMEECAEVIQASSKVLKRGRHGVEKQLLSEEIGDVQAIIGLMVDRGLVDESTIARKQYQTESKYKNEFNTENT' A
#
# COMPACT_ATOMS: atom_id res chain seq x y z
N MET A 1 20.77 14.31 -5.30
CA MET A 1 19.41 14.89 -5.15
C MET A 1 18.47 13.73 -4.88
N PHE A 2 17.90 13.64 -3.68
CA PHE A 2 16.98 12.55 -3.33
C PHE A 2 15.64 12.80 -4.03
N SER A 3 15.21 11.87 -4.88
CA SER A 3 13.92 11.95 -5.58
C SER A 3 12.87 11.19 -4.79
N ILE A 4 11.82 11.86 -4.34
CA ILE A 4 10.70 11.22 -3.65
C ILE A 4 10.01 10.16 -4.53
N TYR A 5 10.04 10.33 -5.85
CA TYR A 5 9.55 9.32 -6.79
C TYR A 5 10.39 8.05 -6.80
N VAL A 6 11.72 8.18 -6.64
CA VAL A 6 12.61 7.01 -6.50
C VAL A 6 12.32 6.28 -5.21
N LYS A 7 12.18 7.01 -4.09
CA LYS A 7 11.82 6.39 -2.81
C LYS A 7 10.47 5.70 -2.86
N LEU A 8 9.45 6.33 -3.47
CA LEU A 8 8.15 5.70 -3.69
C LEU A 8 8.27 4.36 -4.43
N MET A 9 9.11 4.30 -5.48
CA MET A 9 9.34 3.06 -6.23
C MET A 9 10.03 1.99 -5.38
N GLU A 10 11.00 2.38 -4.55
CA GLU A 10 11.71 1.48 -3.62
C GLU A 10 10.73 0.86 -2.61
N GLU A 11 9.95 1.67 -1.91
CA GLU A 11 8.97 1.18 -0.92
C GLU A 11 7.92 0.26 -1.56
N CYS A 12 7.46 0.59 -2.77
CA CYS A 12 6.54 -0.27 -3.51
C CYS A 12 7.17 -1.64 -3.82
N ALA A 13 8.47 -1.68 -4.15
CA ALA A 13 9.18 -2.92 -4.40
C ALA A 13 9.35 -3.77 -3.14
N GLU A 14 9.53 -3.14 -1.98
CA GLU A 14 9.60 -3.82 -0.68
C GLU A 14 8.23 -4.40 -0.28
N VAL A 15 7.14 -3.64 -0.47
CA VAL A 15 5.76 -4.14 -0.29
C VAL A 15 5.48 -5.36 -1.17
N ILE A 16 5.91 -5.36 -2.44
CA ILE A 16 5.75 -6.51 -3.34
C ILE A 16 6.46 -7.75 -2.75
N GLN A 17 7.69 -7.58 -2.26
CA GLN A 17 8.45 -8.67 -1.68
C GLN A 17 7.83 -9.20 -0.38
N ALA A 18 7.42 -8.31 0.53
CA ALA A 18 6.77 -8.68 1.79
C ALA A 18 5.42 -9.39 1.54
N SER A 19 4.63 -8.89 0.58
CA SER A 19 3.38 -9.52 0.16
C SER A 19 3.60 -10.94 -0.36
N SER A 20 4.66 -11.15 -1.16
CA SER A 20 5.03 -12.47 -1.66
C SER A 20 5.42 -13.44 -0.53
N LYS A 21 6.13 -12.95 0.50
CA LYS A 21 6.49 -13.75 1.67
C LYS A 21 5.25 -14.14 2.47
N VAL A 22 4.33 -13.20 2.72
CA VAL A 22 3.05 -13.47 3.38
C VAL A 22 2.23 -14.51 2.61
N LEU A 23 2.20 -14.44 1.28
CA LEU A 23 1.50 -15.44 0.46
C LEU A 23 2.12 -16.84 0.59
N LYS A 24 3.45 -16.94 0.64
CA LYS A 24 4.18 -18.22 0.71
C LYS A 24 4.21 -18.83 2.11
N ARG A 25 4.28 -17.99 3.15
CA ARG A 25 4.57 -18.41 4.53
C ARG A 25 3.39 -18.22 5.49
N GLY A 26 2.34 -17.53 5.05
CA GLY A 26 1.14 -17.28 5.83
C GLY A 26 1.10 -15.89 6.49
N ARG A 27 -0.10 -15.53 6.98
CA ARG A 27 -0.43 -14.19 7.50
C ARG A 27 -0.22 -14.04 9.01
N HIS A 28 0.86 -14.60 9.56
CA HIS A 28 1.10 -14.63 11.01
C HIS A 28 2.55 -14.31 11.37
N GLY A 29 2.77 -13.90 12.62
CA GLY A 29 4.09 -13.60 13.15
C GLY A 29 4.84 -12.53 12.35
N VAL A 30 6.10 -12.83 12.07
CA VAL A 30 7.07 -11.89 11.46
C VAL A 30 6.63 -11.39 10.10
N GLU A 31 6.06 -12.23 9.23
CA GLU A 31 5.73 -11.81 7.86
C GLU A 31 4.58 -10.79 7.82
N LYS A 32 3.60 -10.93 8.73
CA LYS A 32 2.54 -9.93 8.90
C LYS A 32 3.12 -8.60 9.40
N GLN A 33 4.04 -8.67 10.35
CA GLN A 33 4.70 -7.48 10.90
C GLN A 33 5.48 -6.75 9.80
N LEU A 34 6.36 -7.46 9.09
CA LEU A 34 7.16 -6.88 8.01
C LEU A 34 6.27 -6.26 6.94
N LEU A 35 5.23 -6.96 6.47
CA LEU A 35 4.30 -6.36 5.50
C LEU A 35 3.61 -5.10 6.04
N SER A 36 3.32 -5.04 7.34
CA SER A 36 2.72 -3.85 7.96
C SER A 36 3.70 -2.67 8.00
N GLU A 37 4.99 -2.93 8.25
CA GLU A 37 6.06 -1.93 8.23
C GLU A 37 6.21 -1.34 6.81
N GLU A 38 6.35 -2.20 5.77
CA GLU A 38 6.50 -1.72 4.39
C GLU A 38 5.27 -0.93 3.89
N ILE A 39 4.05 -1.33 4.27
CA ILE A 39 2.84 -0.56 3.95
C ILE A 39 2.87 0.81 4.66
N GLY A 40 3.35 0.86 5.89
CA GLY A 40 3.52 2.09 6.65
C GLY A 40 4.49 3.06 5.97
N ASP A 41 5.60 2.55 5.44
CA ASP A 41 6.58 3.36 4.72
C ASP A 41 6.00 3.94 3.41
N VAL A 42 5.23 3.16 2.64
CA VAL A 42 4.48 3.69 1.48
C VAL A 42 3.50 4.78 1.91
N GLN A 43 2.76 4.59 3.00
CA GLN A 43 1.83 5.62 3.50
C GLN A 43 2.55 6.90 3.89
N ALA A 44 3.71 6.80 4.55
CA ALA A 44 4.53 7.95 4.90
C ALA A 44 5.01 8.73 3.66
N ILE A 45 5.46 8.02 2.62
CA ILE A 45 5.86 8.66 1.35
C ILE A 45 4.67 9.35 0.67
N ILE A 46 3.49 8.71 0.63
CA ILE A 46 2.27 9.33 0.08
C ILE A 46 1.93 10.62 0.85
N GLY A 47 1.99 10.60 2.18
CA GLY A 47 1.77 11.79 3.00
C GLY A 47 2.73 12.93 2.65
N LEU A 48 4.03 12.63 2.52
CA LEU A 48 5.02 13.62 2.09
C LEU A 48 4.78 14.15 0.66
N MET A 49 4.20 13.35 -0.23
CA MET A 49 3.85 13.79 -1.58
C MET A 49 2.63 14.74 -1.56
N VAL A 50 1.64 14.46 -0.71
CA VAL A 50 0.48 15.34 -0.47
C VAL A 50 0.95 16.68 0.11
N ASP A 51 1.75 16.64 1.18
CA ASP A 51 2.25 17.84 1.87
C ASP A 51 3.05 18.77 0.94
N ARG A 52 3.70 18.19 -0.08
CA ARG A 52 4.49 18.93 -1.08
C ARG A 52 3.69 19.34 -2.32
N GLY A 53 2.38 19.02 -2.37
CA GLY A 53 1.52 19.32 -3.51
C GLY A 53 1.88 18.55 -4.79
N LEU A 54 2.56 17.39 -4.68
CA LEU A 54 2.93 16.55 -5.82
C LEU A 54 1.78 15.67 -6.29
N VAL A 55 0.85 15.39 -5.38
CA VAL A 55 -0.39 14.64 -5.62
C VAL A 55 -1.53 15.30 -4.87
N ASP A 56 -2.74 15.13 -5.38
CA ASP A 56 -3.96 15.71 -4.80
C ASP A 56 -4.66 14.71 -3.87
N GLU A 57 -4.78 15.06 -2.59
CA GLU A 57 -5.39 14.22 -1.56
C GLU A 57 -6.84 13.88 -1.90
N SER A 58 -7.61 14.84 -2.43
CA SER A 58 -9.02 14.62 -2.76
C SER A 58 -9.19 13.56 -3.85
N THR A 59 -8.30 13.56 -4.83
CA THR A 59 -8.25 12.57 -5.91
C THR A 59 -7.86 11.20 -5.38
N ILE A 60 -6.87 11.12 -4.47
CA ILE A 60 -6.46 9.88 -3.81
C ILE A 60 -7.63 9.29 -3.03
N ALA A 61 -8.26 10.08 -2.14
CA ALA A 61 -9.37 9.63 -1.30
C ALA A 61 -10.56 9.13 -2.14
N ARG A 62 -10.93 9.87 -3.19
CA ARG A 62 -12.00 9.46 -4.11
C ARG A 62 -11.67 8.13 -4.80
N LYS A 63 -10.43 7.97 -5.28
CA LYS A 63 -9.99 6.74 -5.96
C LYS A 63 -9.91 5.56 -4.99
N GLN A 64 -9.46 5.78 -3.77
CA GLN A 64 -9.46 4.78 -2.70
C GLN A 64 -10.88 4.27 -2.43
N TYR A 65 -11.84 5.18 -2.19
CA TYR A 65 -13.25 4.80 -1.96
C TYR A 65 -13.83 3.95 -3.10
N GLN A 66 -13.60 4.35 -4.36
CA GLN A 66 -14.05 3.60 -5.53
C GLN A 66 -13.43 2.19 -5.59
N THR A 67 -12.14 2.09 -5.26
CA THR A 67 -11.37 0.85 -5.32
C THR A 67 -11.80 -0.12 -4.21
N GLU A 68 -11.93 0.37 -2.97
CA GLU A 68 -12.46 -0.41 -1.86
C GLU A 68 -13.87 -0.91 -2.14
N SER A 69 -14.75 -0.06 -2.68
CA SER A 69 -16.12 -0.44 -2.99
C SER A 69 -16.17 -1.56 -4.04
N LYS A 70 -15.27 -1.52 -5.04
CA LYS A 70 -15.15 -2.57 -6.05
C LYS A 70 -14.70 -3.90 -5.42
N TYR A 71 -13.60 -3.90 -4.67
CA TYR A 71 -12.99 -5.13 -4.17
C TYR A 71 -13.67 -5.71 -2.93
N LYS A 72 -14.34 -4.90 -2.09
CA LYS A 72 -15.19 -5.42 -1.00
C LYS A 72 -16.25 -6.37 -1.52
N ASN A 73 -16.84 -6.07 -2.69
CA ASN A 73 -17.81 -6.97 -3.31
C ASN A 73 -17.17 -8.28 -3.77
N GLU A 74 -15.98 -8.23 -4.38
CA GLU A 74 -15.24 -9.39 -4.87
C GLU A 74 -14.84 -10.35 -3.72
N PHE A 75 -14.31 -9.83 -2.61
CA PHE A 75 -13.90 -10.66 -1.46
C PHE A 75 -15.07 -11.19 -0.60
N ASN A 76 -16.25 -10.54 -0.66
CA ASN A 76 -17.44 -11.05 0.01
C ASN A 76 -18.07 -12.24 -0.76
N THR A 77 -17.95 -12.28 -2.09
CA THR A 77 -18.45 -13.39 -2.91
C THR A 77 -17.62 -14.67 -2.83
N GLU A 78 -16.35 -14.61 -2.43
CA GLU A 78 -15.49 -15.80 -2.28
C GLU A 78 -15.72 -16.56 -0.94
N ASN A 79 -16.49 -15.99 -0.01
CA ASN A 79 -16.79 -16.59 1.29
C ASN A 79 -18.24 -17.13 1.41
N THR A 80 -18.95 -17.28 0.29
CA THR A 80 -20.30 -17.89 0.22
C THR A 80 -20.29 -19.11 -0.68
#